data_AF-A0A6M1LM80-F1
#
_entry.id   AF-A0A6M1LM80-F1
#
_cell.length_a   1.000
_cell.length_b   1.000
_cell.length_c   1.000
_cell.angle_alpha   90.00
_cell.angle_beta   90.00
_cell.angle_gamma   90.00
#
_symmetry.space_group_name_H-M   'P 1'
#
loop_
_entity.id
_entity.type
_entity.pdbx_description
1 polymer ?
#
loop_
_entity_poly.entity_id
_entity_poly.type
_entity_poly.pdbx_seq_one_letter_code
_entity_poly.pdbx_strand_id
1 'polypeptide(L)'
;MLITGTDGPDSLLGTGSDDTIIGAAGDDFINGAGGFDIAAYWTSPFGIVVRLFANTTDNDGFGGRDTLENISGIAGTGHDDLIYGSDLGNYIQGFMGNDTIFALGGDDLVRAGEGDDYIDGGAGTDRVFFLGNRADYTVTAIDGGFQITDTVADRYGSNTVLNFELFQFSDRQVTAAEILNPNAPGDGLPYPRDSAPPEGTPTTPTAPATPSGFAPATLASTQFGIDAGWNNERVLSRHLADVNGDGRADIIAFGNAGAFVALGDASGGFGNASLRTTQFSVNSGWANENVFSRHMADVNGDGRADIIGFGNAGAFVALGDASGGFANASLRTTQFSIDSGWKDENAFSRHMADVNGDGRADIVGFGNAGAFVALGDASGGFGNATLATTQFGIDAGWNNENVYSRHMADVNGDGRADIVGFGNAGAYVALGNASGGFGNATLATTQFGIDAGWNNENVYSRHLADVNGDGRADIIGFSNAGAFVALGDASGGFAAATLVTDQFGIDAGWANENVFARNIADVNGDGRGDIVGFGNAGVWVAEAGSVWG
;
A
#
# COMPACT_ATOMS: atom_id res chain seq x y z
N MET A 1 13.43 9.17 5.42
CA MET A 1 13.46 8.42 6.70
C MET A 1 12.47 9.05 7.67
N LEU A 2 11.93 8.32 8.64
CA LEU A 2 11.20 8.95 9.76
C LEU A 2 12.16 9.29 10.90
N ILE A 3 12.15 10.54 11.35
CA ILE A 3 12.94 11.05 12.47
C ILE A 3 11.97 11.61 13.50
N THR A 4 12.12 11.21 14.76
CA THR A 4 11.22 11.66 15.84
C THR A 4 12.05 12.14 17.03
N GLY A 5 11.71 13.32 17.53
CA GLY A 5 12.25 13.90 18.76
C GLY A 5 11.58 13.31 20.01
N THR A 6 11.81 13.99 21.11
CA THR A 6 11.28 13.72 22.44
C THR A 6 10.32 14.83 22.85
N ASP A 7 9.68 14.73 24.02
CA ASP A 7 8.81 15.80 24.54
C ASP A 7 9.60 17.02 25.10
N GLY A 8 10.88 17.15 24.77
CA GLY A 8 11.74 18.26 25.21
C GLY A 8 12.49 18.88 24.03
N PRO A 9 13.16 20.04 24.22
CA PRO A 9 13.82 20.73 23.12
C PRO A 9 14.92 19.89 22.47
N ASP A 10 14.75 19.58 21.20
CA ASP A 10 15.62 18.71 20.42
C ASP A 10 16.36 19.44 19.29
N SER A 11 17.44 18.80 18.83
CA SER A 11 18.16 19.20 17.62
C SER A 11 18.19 18.03 16.65
N LEU A 12 17.24 18.05 15.72
CA LEU A 12 16.97 17.00 14.76
C LEU A 12 17.62 17.35 13.42
N LEU A 13 18.51 16.48 12.95
CA LEU A 13 19.17 16.61 11.65
C LEU A 13 18.74 15.45 10.75
N GLY A 14 18.13 15.81 9.63
CA GLY A 14 17.84 14.95 8.50
C GLY A 14 19.09 14.41 7.83
N THR A 15 18.84 13.58 6.83
CA THR A 15 19.82 12.90 6.02
C THR A 15 20.03 13.64 4.71
N GLY A 16 20.78 13.05 3.77
CA GLY A 16 20.88 13.59 2.41
C GLY A 16 19.80 13.05 1.48
N SER A 17 18.69 12.55 2.02
CA SER A 17 17.57 11.92 1.32
C SER A 17 16.25 12.36 1.94
N ASP A 18 15.14 12.12 1.25
CA ASP A 18 13.81 12.57 1.66
C ASP A 18 13.41 12.06 3.06
N ASP A 19 13.19 12.99 3.97
CA ASP A 19 12.84 12.72 5.36
C ASP A 19 11.45 13.22 5.78
N THR A 20 10.94 12.60 6.83
CA THR A 20 9.76 13.03 7.56
C THR A 20 10.21 13.21 9.00
N ILE A 21 10.04 14.41 9.55
CA ILE A 21 10.60 14.76 10.84
C ILE A 21 9.51 15.28 11.77
N ILE A 22 9.37 14.64 12.92
CA ILE A 22 8.42 14.99 13.98
C ILE A 22 9.24 15.51 15.17
N GLY A 23 9.06 16.78 15.52
CA GLY A 23 9.67 17.37 16.73
C GLY A 23 9.10 16.77 18.01
N ALA A 24 7.77 16.61 18.04
CA ALA A 24 6.94 16.37 19.23
C ALA A 24 6.79 17.66 20.05
N ALA A 25 6.71 17.58 21.38
CA ALA A 25 6.60 18.77 22.22
C ALA A 25 7.98 19.36 22.49
N GLY A 26 8.12 20.67 22.48
CA GLY A 26 9.42 21.30 22.73
C GLY A 26 9.54 22.61 21.99
N ASP A 27 10.71 23.24 22.09
CA ASP A 27 11.11 24.28 21.12
C ASP A 27 12.25 23.67 20.31
N ASP A 28 11.93 23.03 19.18
CA ASP A 28 12.87 22.15 18.48
C ASP A 28 13.64 22.87 17.37
N PHE A 29 14.85 22.41 17.11
CA PHE A 29 15.58 22.74 15.90
C PHE A 29 15.52 21.56 14.94
N ILE A 30 14.82 21.73 13.83
CA ILE A 30 14.61 20.71 12.80
C ILE A 30 15.32 21.16 11.52
N ASN A 31 16.26 20.37 11.04
CA ASN A 31 16.96 20.63 9.78
C ASN A 31 16.85 19.41 8.87
N GLY A 32 16.13 19.51 7.74
CA GLY A 32 15.97 18.42 6.75
C GLY A 32 17.27 17.99 6.06
N ALA A 33 18.30 18.83 6.13
CA ALA A 33 19.57 18.70 5.42
C ALA A 33 19.39 18.73 3.89
N GLY A 34 19.32 17.60 3.20
CA GLY A 34 19.14 17.60 1.75
C GLY A 34 18.21 16.49 1.29
N GLY A 35 17.48 16.74 0.21
CA GLY A 35 16.37 15.87 -0.19
C GLY A 35 15.08 16.67 -0.18
N PHE A 36 13.96 15.96 -0.24
CA PHE A 36 12.63 16.50 -0.05
C PHE A 36 12.12 16.14 1.34
N ASP A 37 12.16 17.10 2.26
CA ASP A 37 11.93 16.87 3.68
C ASP A 37 10.61 17.47 4.16
N ILE A 38 9.86 16.72 4.95
CA ILE A 38 8.57 17.13 5.51
C ILE A 38 8.71 17.29 7.03
N ALA A 39 8.33 18.46 7.55
CA ALA A 39 8.08 18.63 8.98
C ALA A 39 6.62 18.25 9.29
N ALA A 40 6.44 17.35 10.25
CA ALA A 40 5.20 16.63 10.48
C ALA A 40 4.64 16.89 11.88
N TYR A 41 3.38 17.33 11.94
CA TYR A 41 2.69 17.73 13.17
C TYR A 41 1.41 16.92 13.45
N TRP A 42 1.13 15.85 12.70
CA TRP A 42 -0.11 15.06 12.85
C TRP A 42 -0.30 14.39 14.22
N THR A 43 0.73 14.41 15.07
CA THR A 43 0.64 13.93 16.47
C THR A 43 0.35 15.06 17.47
N SER A 44 0.38 16.33 17.04
CA SER A 44 0.13 17.49 17.88
C SER A 44 -1.34 17.54 18.30
N PRO A 45 -1.63 17.84 19.58
CA PRO A 45 -2.99 17.77 20.14
C PRO A 45 -3.87 18.98 19.82
N PHE A 46 -3.32 20.00 19.16
CA PHE A 46 -4.00 21.23 18.74
C PHE A 46 -3.47 21.71 17.40
N GLY A 47 -4.24 22.59 16.73
CA GLY A 47 -3.84 23.18 15.46
C GLY A 47 -2.57 24.02 15.55
N ILE A 48 -1.82 24.02 14.46
CA ILE A 48 -0.49 24.65 14.35
C ILE A 48 -0.53 26.01 13.67
N VAL A 49 0.51 26.80 13.92
CA VAL A 49 0.80 28.02 13.15
C VAL A 49 2.21 27.92 12.60
N VAL A 50 2.35 27.60 11.32
CA VAL A 50 3.66 27.38 10.67
C VAL A 50 3.98 28.51 9.70
N ARG A 51 5.24 28.94 9.67
CA ARG A 51 5.76 29.93 8.71
C ARG A 51 7.05 29.42 8.09
N LEU A 52 6.95 28.69 7.00
CA LEU A 52 8.13 28.20 6.27
C LEU A 52 8.98 29.34 5.72
N PHE A 53 8.39 30.43 5.23
CA PHE A 53 9.14 31.62 4.79
C PHE A 53 10.03 32.24 5.88
N ALA A 54 9.70 31.98 7.15
CA ALA A 54 10.43 32.47 8.31
C ALA A 54 11.20 31.36 9.04
N ASN A 55 11.20 30.13 8.50
CA ASN A 55 11.85 28.96 9.08
C ASN A 55 11.43 28.69 10.53
N THR A 56 10.13 28.84 10.86
CA THR A 56 9.67 28.72 12.24
C THR A 56 8.20 28.36 12.37
N THR A 57 7.80 27.86 13.54
CA THR A 57 6.40 27.83 14.00
C THR A 57 6.13 28.95 15.00
N ASP A 58 4.95 29.56 14.95
CA ASP A 58 4.45 30.42 16.03
C ASP A 58 3.73 29.58 17.11
N ASN A 59 3.28 28.38 16.74
CA ASN A 59 2.70 27.35 17.59
C ASN A 59 2.87 25.98 16.90
N ASP A 60 3.53 25.03 17.57
CA ASP A 60 3.74 23.63 17.15
C ASP A 60 2.55 22.69 17.50
N GLY A 61 1.50 23.23 18.12
CA GLY A 61 0.33 22.48 18.60
C GLY A 61 0.49 21.91 20.01
N PHE A 62 1.67 22.06 20.63
CA PHE A 62 1.91 21.88 22.07
C PHE A 62 2.07 23.23 22.79
N GLY A 63 2.12 24.33 22.04
CA GLY A 63 2.31 25.70 22.54
C GLY A 63 3.77 26.17 22.50
N GLY A 64 4.67 25.38 21.91
CA GLY A 64 6.08 25.66 21.66
C GLY A 64 6.32 26.29 20.29
N ARG A 65 7.61 26.57 20.02
CA ARG A 65 8.11 27.14 18.76
C ARG A 65 9.31 26.34 18.26
N ASP A 66 9.16 25.85 17.05
CA ASP A 66 10.22 25.17 16.32
C ASP A 66 10.95 26.11 15.36
N THR A 67 12.18 25.74 15.05
CA THR A 67 13.02 26.30 13.98
C THR A 67 13.14 25.27 12.88
N LEU A 68 12.77 25.64 11.65
CA LEU A 68 12.64 24.73 10.52
C LEU A 68 13.63 25.12 9.41
N GLU A 69 14.68 24.35 9.21
CA GLU A 69 15.68 24.55 8.15
C GLU A 69 15.60 23.43 7.10
N ASN A 70 15.79 23.79 5.82
CA ASN A 70 15.78 22.84 4.70
C ASN A 70 14.53 21.95 4.66
N ILE A 71 13.37 22.52 5.01
CA ILE A 71 12.09 21.82 4.95
C ILE A 71 11.40 22.16 3.64
N SER A 72 10.97 21.13 2.91
CA SER A 72 10.29 21.23 1.61
C SER A 72 8.77 21.18 1.74
N GLY A 73 8.24 20.61 2.84
CA GLY A 73 6.80 20.53 3.05
C GLY A 73 6.36 20.46 4.50
N ILE A 74 5.07 20.71 4.72
CA ILE A 74 4.40 20.60 6.02
C ILE A 74 3.28 19.57 5.92
N ALA A 75 3.21 18.71 6.93
CA ALA A 75 2.04 17.91 7.21
C ALA A 75 1.42 18.39 8.53
N GLY A 76 0.21 18.92 8.45
CA GLY A 76 -0.56 19.53 9.52
C GLY A 76 -1.15 18.54 10.52
N THR A 77 -2.25 18.91 11.15
CA THR A 77 -2.90 18.21 12.25
C THR A 77 -4.33 17.79 11.91
N GLY A 78 -4.99 17.09 12.82
CA GLY A 78 -6.43 16.85 12.69
C GLY A 78 -7.32 18.03 13.13
N HIS A 79 -6.77 19.24 13.20
CA HIS A 79 -7.39 20.44 13.74
C HIS A 79 -7.16 21.63 12.80
N ASP A 80 -7.95 22.69 12.98
CA ASP A 80 -7.83 23.94 12.22
C ASP A 80 -6.39 24.52 12.29
N ASP A 81 -5.66 24.40 11.19
CA ASP A 81 -4.28 24.85 11.07
C ASP A 81 -4.15 26.20 10.34
N LEU A 82 -3.06 26.92 10.64
CA LEU A 82 -2.65 28.10 9.89
C LEU A 82 -1.24 27.90 9.32
N ILE A 83 -1.16 27.61 8.03
CA ILE A 83 0.09 27.24 7.37
C ILE A 83 0.46 28.32 6.34
N TYR A 84 1.66 28.88 6.51
CA TYR A 84 2.30 29.73 5.52
C TYR A 84 3.50 28.99 4.91
N GLY A 85 3.50 28.84 3.59
CA GLY A 85 4.60 28.34 2.78
C GLY A 85 5.75 29.35 2.68
N SER A 86 6.45 29.36 1.55
CA SER A 86 7.67 30.10 1.30
C SER A 86 7.70 30.69 -0.11
N ASP A 87 8.81 31.28 -0.54
CA ASP A 87 9.00 31.68 -1.95
C ASP A 87 9.52 30.52 -2.84
N LEU A 88 9.55 29.29 -2.31
CA LEU A 88 9.93 28.06 -3.00
C LEU A 88 8.71 27.14 -3.11
N GLY A 89 8.70 26.25 -4.11
CA GLY A 89 7.64 25.25 -4.24
C GLY A 89 7.57 24.34 -3.01
N ASN A 90 6.41 24.32 -2.37
CA ASN A 90 6.12 23.62 -1.14
C ASN A 90 5.08 22.52 -1.34
N TYR A 91 5.18 21.49 -0.51
CA TYR A 91 4.13 20.50 -0.32
C TYR A 91 3.41 20.74 1.00
N ILE A 92 2.10 20.90 0.94
CA ILE A 92 1.28 21.20 2.11
C ILE A 92 0.13 20.21 2.20
N GLN A 93 0.06 19.50 3.32
CA GLN A 93 -1.06 18.64 3.67
C GLN A 93 -1.70 19.13 4.97
N GLY A 94 -2.98 19.53 4.94
CA GLY A 94 -3.71 20.03 6.12
C GLY A 94 -4.29 18.93 7.00
N PHE A 95 -4.88 17.90 6.38
CA PHE A 95 -5.62 16.78 6.99
C PHE A 95 -7.07 17.07 7.36
N MET A 96 -7.42 17.22 8.64
CA MET A 96 -8.80 17.49 9.06
C MET A 96 -8.84 18.85 9.74
N GLY A 97 -9.99 19.52 9.70
CA GLY A 97 -10.14 20.84 10.30
C GLY A 97 -10.38 21.90 9.22
N ASN A 98 -10.81 23.08 9.64
CA ASN A 98 -10.98 24.20 8.73
C ASN A 98 -9.65 24.93 8.60
N ASP A 99 -8.85 24.52 7.62
CA ASP A 99 -7.49 24.99 7.50
C ASP A 99 -7.42 26.34 6.78
N THR A 100 -6.42 27.14 7.16
CA THR A 100 -6.05 28.35 6.43
C THR A 100 -4.63 28.18 5.90
N ILE A 101 -4.50 28.03 4.58
CA ILE A 101 -3.25 27.74 3.89
C ILE A 101 -2.91 28.88 2.92
N PHE A 102 -1.72 29.44 3.09
CA PHE A 102 -1.12 30.39 2.17
C PHE A 102 0.20 29.80 1.65
N ALA A 103 0.21 29.27 0.43
CA ALA A 103 1.41 28.62 -0.12
C ALA A 103 2.51 29.63 -0.51
N LEU A 104 2.09 30.86 -0.85
CA LEU A 104 2.90 32.04 -1.14
C LEU A 104 3.52 32.08 -2.54
N GLY A 105 4.73 31.59 -2.75
CA GLY A 105 5.39 31.69 -4.05
C GLY A 105 6.17 30.43 -4.40
N GLY A 106 6.33 30.15 -5.69
CA GLY A 106 6.85 28.87 -6.15
C GLY A 106 5.73 28.02 -6.73
N ASP A 107 6.07 26.84 -7.28
CA ASP A 107 5.05 25.93 -7.82
C ASP A 107 4.62 24.96 -6.72
N ASP A 108 3.46 25.20 -6.12
CA ASP A 108 3.01 24.54 -4.89
C ASP A 108 2.08 23.34 -5.13
N LEU A 109 2.12 22.39 -4.19
CA LEU A 109 1.23 21.24 -4.12
C LEU A 109 0.46 21.26 -2.81
N VAL A 110 -0.86 21.46 -2.87
CA VAL A 110 -1.71 21.55 -1.69
C VAL A 110 -2.81 20.49 -1.65
N ARG A 111 -2.90 19.78 -0.52
CA ARG A 111 -4.03 18.94 -0.12
C ARG A 111 -4.53 19.43 1.24
N ALA A 112 -5.51 20.33 1.24
CA ALA A 112 -6.05 20.88 2.48
C ALA A 112 -6.69 19.77 3.32
N GLY A 113 -7.65 19.03 2.75
CA GLY A 113 -8.21 17.86 3.42
C GLY A 113 -9.64 18.13 3.86
N GLU A 114 -10.12 17.41 4.87
CA GLU A 114 -11.51 17.52 5.32
C GLU A 114 -11.75 18.80 6.11
N GLY A 115 -12.76 19.58 5.72
CA GLY A 115 -13.13 20.81 6.40
C GLY A 115 -13.59 21.85 5.39
N ASP A 116 -14.00 23.02 5.90
CA ASP A 116 -14.22 24.22 5.10
C ASP A 116 -12.91 25.02 5.05
N ASP A 117 -12.08 24.74 4.05
CA ASP A 117 -10.73 25.30 3.97
C ASP A 117 -10.66 26.64 3.24
N TYR A 118 -9.71 27.48 3.65
CA TYR A 118 -9.27 28.66 2.90
C TYR A 118 -7.86 28.42 2.37
N ILE A 119 -7.71 28.38 1.04
CA ILE A 119 -6.47 28.01 0.38
C ILE A 119 -6.10 29.08 -0.65
N ASP A 120 -4.90 29.62 -0.54
CA ASP A 120 -4.33 30.58 -1.50
C ASP A 120 -2.97 30.06 -1.98
N GLY A 121 -2.86 29.74 -3.27
CA GLY A 121 -1.62 29.27 -3.91
C GLY A 121 -0.59 30.39 -4.07
N GLY A 122 -1.06 31.62 -4.28
CA GLY A 122 -0.20 32.78 -4.46
C GLY A 122 0.42 32.86 -5.86
N ALA A 123 1.75 32.89 -5.94
CA ALA A 123 2.48 33.18 -7.17
C ALA A 123 3.29 31.96 -7.66
N GLY A 124 2.84 31.34 -8.75
CA GLY A 124 3.55 30.25 -9.38
C GLY A 124 2.62 29.49 -10.30
N THR A 125 2.91 28.21 -10.53
CA THR A 125 1.95 27.27 -11.09
C THR A 125 1.54 26.28 -10.01
N ASP A 126 0.39 26.54 -9.40
CA ASP A 126 -0.03 25.84 -8.20
C ASP A 126 -1.06 24.76 -8.50
N ARG A 127 -0.99 23.66 -7.73
CA ARG A 127 -1.89 22.53 -7.85
C ARG A 127 -2.58 22.19 -6.53
N VAL A 128 -3.91 22.17 -6.55
CA VAL A 128 -4.74 21.70 -5.43
C VAL A 128 -5.34 20.33 -5.73
N PHE A 129 -5.39 19.45 -4.73
CA PHE A 129 -5.90 18.08 -4.83
C PHE A 129 -7.25 17.91 -4.14
N PHE A 130 -8.14 17.17 -4.80
CA PHE A 130 -9.44 16.72 -4.32
C PHE A 130 -9.55 15.19 -4.49
N LEU A 131 -10.12 14.49 -3.51
CA LEU A 131 -10.14 13.01 -3.56
C LEU A 131 -11.30 12.43 -4.37
N GLY A 132 -12.29 13.24 -4.73
CA GLY A 132 -13.43 12.80 -5.53
C GLY A 132 -13.27 13.12 -7.00
N ASN A 133 -14.18 12.60 -7.81
CA ASN A 133 -14.21 12.92 -9.23
C ASN A 133 -14.66 14.37 -9.39
N ARG A 134 -14.29 15.03 -10.49
CA ARG A 134 -14.76 16.39 -10.77
C ARG A 134 -16.28 16.50 -10.66
N ALA A 135 -17.03 15.48 -11.07
CA ALA A 135 -18.49 15.47 -11.03
C ALA A 135 -19.08 15.57 -9.60
N ASP A 136 -18.31 15.20 -8.57
CA ASP A 136 -18.75 15.19 -7.17
C ASP A 136 -18.72 16.58 -6.53
N TYR A 137 -18.17 17.59 -7.22
CA TYR A 137 -18.00 18.95 -6.70
C TYR A 137 -18.87 19.97 -7.44
N THR A 138 -19.54 20.82 -6.67
CA THR A 138 -20.07 22.09 -7.19
C THR A 138 -18.98 23.15 -7.12
N VAL A 139 -18.77 23.87 -8.22
CA VAL A 139 -17.72 24.88 -8.34
C VAL A 139 -18.38 26.19 -8.73
N THR A 140 -18.21 27.22 -7.91
CA THR A 140 -18.69 28.59 -8.16
C THR A 140 -17.51 29.53 -8.22
N ALA A 141 -17.44 30.35 -9.27
CA ALA A 141 -16.43 31.40 -9.33
C ALA A 141 -16.67 32.47 -8.27
N ILE A 142 -15.61 32.89 -7.59
CA ILE A 142 -15.58 34.00 -6.64
C ILE A 142 -14.48 34.99 -7.06
N ASP A 143 -14.35 36.10 -6.33
CA ASP A 143 -13.26 37.04 -6.59
C ASP A 143 -11.91 36.37 -6.27
N GLY A 144 -11.02 36.32 -7.25
CA GLY A 144 -9.69 35.69 -7.12
C GLY A 144 -9.64 34.16 -7.18
N GLY A 145 -10.76 33.45 -7.38
CA GLY A 145 -10.73 31.99 -7.46
C GLY A 145 -12.11 31.31 -7.47
N PHE A 146 -12.23 30.24 -6.69
CA PHE A 146 -13.40 29.35 -6.70
C PHE A 146 -13.84 28.94 -5.30
N GLN A 147 -15.16 28.90 -5.08
CA GLN A 147 -15.76 28.11 -4.02
C GLN A 147 -16.01 26.70 -4.56
N ILE A 148 -15.39 25.68 -3.98
CA ILE A 148 -15.47 24.28 -4.41
C ILE A 148 -16.09 23.48 -3.27
N THR A 149 -17.34 23.05 -3.46
CA THR A 149 -18.10 22.33 -2.43
C THR A 149 -18.34 20.90 -2.88
N ASP A 150 -17.89 19.97 -2.07
CA ASP A 150 -18.18 18.56 -2.25
C ASP A 150 -19.68 18.29 -2.04
N THR A 151 -20.26 17.49 -2.92
CA THR A 151 -21.67 17.11 -2.86
C THR A 151 -21.90 15.73 -2.26
N VAL A 152 -20.83 14.97 -2.02
CA VAL A 152 -20.86 13.72 -1.30
C VAL A 152 -20.83 14.04 0.19
N ALA A 153 -21.87 13.63 0.91
CA ALA A 153 -21.97 13.85 2.35
C ALA A 153 -20.76 13.26 3.09
N ASP A 154 -20.28 13.98 4.10
CA ASP A 154 -19.27 13.54 5.06
C ASP A 154 -17.87 13.20 4.47
N ARG A 155 -17.53 13.72 3.28
CA ARG A 155 -16.21 13.50 2.64
C ARG A 155 -15.30 14.72 2.61
N TYR A 156 -15.87 15.92 2.48
CA TYR A 156 -15.18 17.22 2.46
C TYR A 156 -16.18 18.34 2.77
N GLY A 157 -15.67 19.49 3.19
CA GLY A 157 -16.44 20.71 3.31
C GLY A 157 -16.43 21.56 2.04
N SER A 158 -16.69 22.85 2.22
CA SER A 158 -16.77 23.88 1.20
C SER A 158 -15.50 24.73 1.21
N ASN A 159 -14.64 24.50 0.21
CA ASN A 159 -13.32 25.11 0.16
C ASN A 159 -13.32 26.40 -0.65
N THR A 160 -12.75 27.46 -0.09
CA THR A 160 -12.39 28.69 -0.80
C THR A 160 -10.97 28.53 -1.35
N VAL A 161 -10.83 28.48 -2.67
CA VAL A 161 -9.55 28.21 -3.35
C VAL A 161 -9.19 29.36 -4.27
N LEU A 162 -8.09 30.05 -3.98
CA LEU A 162 -7.62 31.25 -4.68
C LEU A 162 -6.25 31.02 -5.30
N ASN A 163 -6.01 31.66 -6.46
CA ASN A 163 -4.71 31.65 -7.14
C ASN A 163 -4.14 30.22 -7.36
N PHE A 164 -4.95 29.31 -7.92
CA PHE A 164 -4.50 28.00 -8.39
C PHE A 164 -4.73 27.87 -9.90
N GLU A 165 -3.73 27.34 -10.61
CA GLU A 165 -3.80 27.07 -12.05
C GLU A 165 -4.36 25.67 -12.33
N LEU A 166 -4.06 24.71 -11.45
CA LEU A 166 -4.33 23.28 -11.65
C LEU A 166 -5.19 22.72 -10.51
N PHE A 167 -6.28 22.05 -10.89
CA PHE A 167 -7.20 21.40 -9.97
C PHE A 167 -7.22 19.91 -10.29
N GLN A 168 -6.65 19.13 -9.39
CA GLN A 168 -6.55 17.69 -9.54
C GLN A 168 -7.73 17.01 -8.82
N PHE A 169 -8.58 16.35 -9.59
CA PHE A 169 -9.63 15.46 -9.09
C PHE A 169 -9.18 14.00 -9.27
N SER A 170 -9.91 13.04 -8.70
CA SER A 170 -9.55 11.62 -8.81
C SER A 170 -9.68 11.06 -10.24
N ASP A 171 -10.54 11.65 -11.07
CA ASP A 171 -10.76 11.21 -12.45
C ASP A 171 -9.93 11.98 -13.48
N ARG A 172 -9.53 13.22 -13.20
CA ARG A 172 -8.82 14.09 -14.16
C ARG A 172 -8.20 15.31 -13.48
N GLN A 173 -7.23 15.91 -14.17
CA GLN A 173 -6.80 17.27 -13.90
C GLN A 173 -7.57 18.25 -14.80
N VAL A 174 -7.95 19.40 -14.25
CA VAL A 174 -8.49 20.52 -15.02
C VAL A 174 -7.74 21.80 -14.68
N THR A 175 -7.67 22.71 -15.63
CA THR A 175 -7.12 24.05 -15.41
C THR A 175 -8.16 24.99 -14.79
N ALA A 176 -7.72 26.12 -14.23
CA ALA A 176 -8.61 27.20 -13.79
C ALA A 176 -9.59 27.66 -14.88
N ALA A 177 -9.18 27.61 -16.15
CA ALA A 177 -10.03 27.96 -17.29
C ALA A 177 -11.15 26.93 -17.56
N GLU A 178 -10.96 25.69 -17.11
CA GLU A 178 -11.83 24.56 -17.39
C GLU A 178 -12.71 24.19 -16.20
N ILE A 179 -12.30 24.52 -14.97
CA ILE A 179 -12.90 23.99 -13.74
C ILE A 179 -14.40 24.27 -13.62
N LEU A 180 -14.92 25.37 -14.19
CA LEU A 180 -16.35 25.68 -14.16
C LEU A 180 -17.20 24.75 -15.05
N ASN A 181 -16.60 24.03 -15.99
CA ASN A 181 -17.27 23.04 -16.81
C ASN A 181 -17.13 21.64 -16.15
N PRO A 182 -18.21 21.06 -15.56
CA PRO A 182 -18.13 19.75 -14.92
C PRO A 182 -17.78 18.62 -15.89
N ASN A 183 -17.99 18.84 -17.19
CA ASN A 183 -17.68 17.91 -18.27
C ASN A 183 -16.41 18.31 -19.05
N ALA A 184 -15.57 19.20 -18.51
CA ALA A 184 -14.30 19.51 -19.13
C ALA A 184 -13.50 18.20 -19.33
N PRO A 185 -12.97 17.94 -20.54
CA PRO A 185 -12.28 16.68 -20.83
C PRO A 185 -11.02 16.48 -19.97
N GLY A 186 -10.48 17.56 -19.40
CA GLY A 186 -9.18 17.56 -18.73
C GLY A 186 -8.04 17.31 -19.70
N ASP A 187 -6.83 17.16 -19.18
CA ASP A 187 -5.65 16.78 -19.98
C ASP A 187 -5.65 15.30 -20.42
N GLY A 188 -6.67 14.52 -20.04
CA GLY A 188 -6.84 13.13 -20.44
C GLY A 188 -5.77 12.20 -19.89
N LEU A 189 -4.97 12.66 -18.93
CA LEU A 189 -3.98 11.84 -18.23
C LEU A 189 -4.59 11.36 -16.91
N PRO A 190 -4.89 10.06 -16.74
CA PRO A 190 -4.92 9.49 -15.40
C PRO A 190 -3.49 9.57 -14.87
N TYR A 191 -3.17 10.61 -14.10
CA TYR A 191 -1.86 10.68 -13.46
C TYR A 191 -1.82 9.66 -12.32
N PRO A 192 -0.75 8.85 -12.22
CA PRO A 192 -0.52 7.93 -11.11
C PRO A 192 -0.62 8.76 -9.84
N ARG A 193 -1.63 8.43 -9.07
CA ARG A 193 -1.69 8.88 -7.70
C ARG A 193 -0.34 8.53 -7.06
N ASP A 194 0.47 9.50 -6.65
CA ASP A 194 1.12 9.30 -5.35
C ASP A 194 -0.05 9.27 -4.35
N SER A 195 -0.55 8.06 -4.15
CA SER A 195 -1.92 7.75 -3.76
C SER A 195 -2.02 7.53 -2.27
N ALA A 196 -2.55 8.48 -1.53
CA ALA A 196 -3.43 8.12 -0.43
C ALA A 196 -4.86 8.50 -0.84
N PRO A 197 -5.80 7.55 -0.97
CA PRO A 197 -7.25 7.78 -1.01
C PRO A 197 -7.74 8.62 0.20
N PRO A 198 -9.02 9.04 0.24
CA PRO A 198 -9.64 9.45 1.51
C PRO A 198 -9.73 8.22 2.39
N GLU A 199 -9.15 8.23 3.58
CA GLU A 199 -9.29 7.10 4.50
C GLU A 199 -10.70 7.13 5.11
N GLY A 200 -11.61 6.35 4.53
CA GLY A 200 -12.81 5.99 5.26
C GLY A 200 -12.39 4.94 6.28
N THR A 201 -12.80 5.05 7.53
CA THR A 201 -12.57 3.95 8.48
C THR A 201 -13.41 2.75 8.03
N PRO A 202 -12.84 1.54 7.89
CA PRO A 202 -13.61 0.33 7.65
C PRO A 202 -14.81 0.25 8.59
N THR A 203 -16.02 0.18 8.03
CA THR A 203 -17.25 0.05 8.81
C THR A 203 -17.22 -1.29 9.54
N THR A 204 -17.14 -1.23 10.87
CA THR A 204 -16.93 -2.41 11.72
C THR A 204 -18.25 -3.18 11.89
N PRO A 205 -18.34 -4.46 11.50
CA PRO A 205 -19.40 -5.32 12.00
C PRO A 205 -19.23 -5.49 13.51
N THR A 206 -20.35 -5.65 14.23
CA THR A 206 -20.36 -5.72 15.70
C THR A 206 -19.42 -6.80 16.22
N ALA A 207 -18.35 -6.39 16.92
CA ALA A 207 -17.33 -7.29 17.46
C ALA A 207 -17.88 -8.20 18.57
N PRO A 208 -17.44 -9.46 18.66
CA PRO A 208 -17.61 -10.26 19.87
C PRO A 208 -16.87 -9.60 21.05
N ALA A 209 -17.31 -9.89 22.28
CA ALA A 209 -16.75 -9.29 23.50
C ALA A 209 -15.26 -9.60 23.74
N THR A 210 -14.70 -10.57 23.01
CA THR A 210 -13.27 -10.88 22.95
C THR A 210 -13.00 -11.50 21.58
N PRO A 211 -12.18 -10.87 20.71
CA PRO A 211 -11.78 -11.48 19.43
C PRO A 211 -11.11 -12.84 19.66
N SER A 212 -11.46 -13.84 18.85
CA SER A 212 -10.89 -15.18 18.95
C SER A 212 -10.80 -15.84 17.58
N GLY A 213 -9.59 -15.87 17.02
CA GLY A 213 -9.24 -16.64 15.82
C GLY A 213 -7.74 -16.83 15.66
N PHE A 214 -6.94 -15.93 16.24
CA PHE A 214 -5.49 -16.07 16.34
C PHE A 214 -5.01 -16.09 17.79
N ALA A 215 -3.89 -16.78 18.04
CA ALA A 215 -3.17 -16.71 19.31
C ALA A 215 -2.56 -15.30 19.51
N PRO A 216 -2.23 -14.90 20.75
CA PRO A 216 -1.51 -13.64 20.98
C PRO A 216 -0.18 -13.61 20.24
N ALA A 217 0.09 -12.50 19.56
CA ALA A 217 1.33 -12.30 18.80
C ALA A 217 2.57 -12.47 19.66
N THR A 218 3.56 -13.20 19.14
CA THR A 218 4.87 -13.40 19.77
C THR A 218 5.99 -12.92 18.84
N LEU A 219 7.09 -12.46 19.43
CA LEU A 219 8.27 -12.02 18.66
C LEU A 219 9.02 -13.25 18.13
N ALA A 220 8.97 -13.46 16.81
CA ALA A 220 9.55 -14.63 16.14
C ALA A 220 10.99 -14.38 15.65
N SER A 221 11.37 -13.13 15.38
CA SER A 221 12.72 -12.75 14.96
C SER A 221 12.97 -11.26 15.17
N THR A 222 14.20 -10.85 15.43
CA THR A 222 14.60 -9.43 15.54
C THR A 222 15.32 -8.91 14.30
N GLN A 223 15.50 -9.72 13.27
CA GLN A 223 16.44 -9.44 12.16
C GLN A 223 15.82 -8.62 11.01
N PHE A 224 14.48 -8.58 10.92
CA PHE A 224 13.75 -7.98 9.79
C PHE A 224 12.74 -6.89 10.20
N GLY A 225 12.89 -6.39 11.42
CA GLY A 225 12.13 -5.23 11.91
C GLY A 225 12.70 -3.91 11.42
N ILE A 226 11.96 -2.84 11.69
CA ILE A 226 12.34 -1.46 11.33
C ILE A 226 13.62 -1.05 12.05
N ASP A 227 13.79 -1.45 13.32
CA ASP A 227 14.99 -1.17 14.12
C ASP A 227 16.24 -1.86 13.55
N ALA A 228 16.05 -2.93 12.76
CA ALA A 228 17.12 -3.62 12.03
C ALA A 228 17.39 -3.00 10.64
N GLY A 229 16.73 -1.89 10.30
CA GLY A 229 16.91 -1.14 9.05
C GLY A 229 15.93 -1.50 7.93
N TRP A 230 14.93 -2.34 8.18
CA TRP A 230 13.90 -2.72 7.20
C TRP A 230 12.68 -1.82 7.35
N ASN A 231 12.78 -0.58 6.85
CA ASN A 231 11.82 0.49 7.12
C ASN A 231 11.13 1.04 5.86
N ASN A 232 11.31 0.39 4.70
CA ASN A 232 10.72 0.81 3.44
C ASN A 232 10.52 -0.40 2.51
N GLU A 233 9.32 -0.96 2.52
CA GLU A 233 8.90 -2.13 1.75
C GLU A 233 9.00 -1.91 0.24
N ARG A 234 8.89 -0.65 -0.23
CA ARG A 234 9.06 -0.32 -1.65
C ARG A 234 10.49 -0.50 -2.14
N VAL A 235 11.48 -0.52 -1.25
CA VAL A 235 12.90 -0.63 -1.61
C VAL A 235 13.50 -1.93 -1.05
N LEU A 236 13.21 -2.20 0.22
CA LEU A 236 13.72 -3.30 1.03
C LEU A 236 12.57 -4.26 1.38
N SER A 237 12.05 -4.96 0.38
CA SER A 237 10.87 -5.80 0.55
C SER A 237 11.17 -7.10 1.29
N ARG A 238 10.15 -7.62 1.96
CA ARG A 238 10.14 -8.81 2.82
C ARG A 238 8.93 -9.66 2.43
N HIS A 239 9.22 -10.91 2.09
CA HIS A 239 8.26 -11.88 1.61
C HIS A 239 8.30 -13.12 2.50
N LEU A 240 7.21 -13.89 2.46
CA LEU A 240 7.10 -15.17 3.15
C LEU A 240 6.81 -16.27 2.13
N ALA A 241 7.65 -17.31 2.11
CA ALA A 241 7.44 -18.48 1.26
C ALA A 241 8.31 -19.64 1.73
N ASP A 242 7.88 -20.89 1.49
CA ASP A 242 8.71 -22.07 1.75
C ASP A 242 9.79 -22.20 0.67
N VAL A 243 11.03 -21.78 0.95
CA VAL A 243 12.13 -21.83 -0.03
C VAL A 243 12.91 -23.14 0.05
N ASN A 244 12.67 -23.96 1.07
CA ASN A 244 13.48 -25.14 1.34
C ASN A 244 12.67 -26.46 1.18
N GLY A 245 11.35 -26.38 1.09
CA GLY A 245 10.42 -27.47 0.82
C GLY A 245 10.03 -28.24 2.08
N ASP A 246 10.06 -27.62 3.25
CA ASP A 246 9.73 -28.26 4.53
C ASP A 246 8.30 -28.02 5.02
N GLY A 247 7.49 -27.35 4.19
CA GLY A 247 6.09 -27.02 4.44
C GLY A 247 5.88 -25.82 5.36
N ARG A 248 6.92 -25.06 5.70
CA ARG A 248 6.83 -23.84 6.52
C ARG A 248 7.29 -22.64 5.71
N ALA A 249 6.64 -21.51 5.93
CA ALA A 249 7.08 -20.26 5.36
C ALA A 249 8.41 -19.81 5.99
N ASP A 250 9.36 -19.46 5.12
CA ASP A 250 10.62 -18.80 5.45
C ASP A 250 10.48 -17.28 5.20
N ILE A 251 11.35 -16.46 5.81
CA ILE A 251 11.46 -15.04 5.45
C ILE A 251 12.48 -14.88 4.33
N ILE A 252 12.11 -14.18 3.27
CA ILE A 252 13.01 -13.72 2.21
C ILE A 252 12.97 -12.19 2.16
N ALA A 253 14.10 -11.55 2.42
CA ALA A 253 14.19 -10.10 2.49
C ALA A 253 15.20 -9.57 1.45
N PHE A 254 14.73 -8.75 0.52
CA PHE A 254 15.53 -8.17 -0.55
C PHE A 254 16.18 -6.87 -0.09
N GLY A 255 17.41 -6.97 0.39
CA GLY A 255 18.16 -5.83 0.91
C GLY A 255 19.06 -5.16 -0.12
N ASN A 256 19.89 -4.23 0.38
CA ASN A 256 20.85 -3.52 -0.46
C ASN A 256 21.84 -4.45 -1.17
N ALA A 257 22.34 -5.48 -0.47
CA ALA A 257 23.40 -6.36 -0.97
C ALA A 257 22.90 -7.63 -1.68
N GLY A 258 21.62 -7.99 -1.53
CA GLY A 258 21.09 -9.28 -1.98
C GLY A 258 19.81 -9.68 -1.29
N ALA A 259 19.33 -10.88 -1.62
CA ALA A 259 18.25 -11.55 -0.92
C ALA A 259 18.80 -12.34 0.28
N PHE A 260 18.30 -12.02 1.47
CA PHE A 260 18.60 -12.70 2.72
C PHE A 260 17.46 -13.64 3.07
N VAL A 261 17.78 -14.86 3.52
CA VAL A 261 16.79 -15.85 3.93
C VAL A 261 16.99 -16.23 5.39
N ALA A 262 15.91 -16.24 6.16
CA ALA A 262 15.85 -16.87 7.48
C ALA A 262 14.82 -18.00 7.43
N LEU A 263 15.29 -19.22 7.70
CA LEU A 263 14.43 -20.40 7.60
C LEU A 263 13.46 -20.50 8.78
N GLY A 264 12.22 -20.86 8.50
CA GLY A 264 11.18 -21.10 9.49
C GLY A 264 11.42 -22.39 10.27
N ASP A 265 10.96 -22.43 11.51
CA ASP A 265 11.00 -23.61 12.37
C ASP A 265 9.60 -24.00 12.87
N ALA A 266 9.49 -25.25 13.34
CA ALA A 266 8.20 -25.81 13.79
C ALA A 266 7.59 -25.14 15.03
N SER A 267 8.25 -24.12 15.61
CA SER A 267 7.68 -23.31 16.69
C SER A 267 7.08 -21.99 16.20
N GLY A 268 7.00 -21.77 14.88
CA GLY A 268 6.59 -20.50 14.27
C GLY A 268 7.69 -19.43 14.35
N GLY A 269 8.91 -19.81 14.71
CA GLY A 269 10.09 -18.94 14.78
C GLY A 269 10.92 -18.96 13.50
N PHE A 270 11.91 -18.05 13.42
CA PHE A 270 12.83 -17.99 12.29
C PHE A 270 14.30 -18.05 12.75
N GLY A 271 15.10 -18.81 12.00
CA GLY A 271 16.54 -18.93 12.22
C GLY A 271 17.34 -17.66 11.86
N ASN A 272 18.67 -17.79 11.86
CA ASN A 272 19.55 -16.69 11.47
C ASN A 272 19.49 -16.40 9.97
N ALA A 273 19.39 -15.12 9.61
CA ALA A 273 19.40 -14.65 8.25
C ALA A 273 20.75 -14.93 7.58
N SER A 274 20.71 -15.46 6.36
CA SER A 274 21.89 -15.70 5.53
C SER A 274 21.69 -15.11 4.14
N LEU A 275 22.71 -14.44 3.60
CA LEU A 275 22.70 -13.95 2.22
C LEU A 275 22.68 -15.16 1.25
N ARG A 276 21.64 -15.28 0.43
CA ARG A 276 21.47 -16.42 -0.50
C ARG A 276 21.79 -16.10 -1.95
N THR A 277 21.61 -14.84 -2.36
CA THR A 277 22.03 -14.35 -3.68
C THR A 277 22.28 -12.84 -3.62
N THR A 278 23.20 -12.34 -4.42
CA THR A 278 23.45 -10.88 -4.57
C THR A 278 22.56 -10.23 -5.63
N GLN A 279 21.82 -11.03 -6.39
CA GLN A 279 20.87 -10.59 -7.41
C GLN A 279 19.59 -10.05 -6.75
N PHE A 280 18.73 -9.39 -7.55
CA PHE A 280 17.46 -8.80 -7.10
C PHE A 280 17.60 -7.79 -5.95
N SER A 281 18.78 -7.22 -5.79
CA SER A 281 19.12 -6.26 -4.74
C SER A 281 19.07 -4.83 -5.25
N VAL A 282 18.94 -3.87 -4.33
CA VAL A 282 19.01 -2.43 -4.63
C VAL A 282 20.31 -2.11 -5.39
N ASN A 283 21.45 -2.63 -4.91
CA ASN A 283 22.76 -2.39 -5.54
C ASN A 283 22.88 -3.03 -6.94
N SER A 284 22.05 -4.03 -7.25
CA SER A 284 21.96 -4.63 -8.57
C SER A 284 20.88 -3.99 -9.47
N GLY A 285 20.27 -2.90 -9.02
CA GLY A 285 19.30 -2.09 -9.80
C GLY A 285 17.83 -2.32 -9.45
N TRP A 286 17.53 -3.15 -8.45
CA TRP A 286 16.15 -3.48 -8.02
C TRP A 286 15.77 -2.63 -6.81
N ALA A 287 15.60 -1.32 -7.05
CA ALA A 287 15.48 -0.32 -5.98
C ALA A 287 14.05 0.21 -5.76
N ASN A 288 13.05 -0.30 -6.48
CA ASN A 288 11.67 0.17 -6.39
C ASN A 288 10.69 -0.95 -6.79
N GLU A 289 9.97 -1.52 -5.84
CA GLU A 289 8.97 -2.58 -6.06
C GLU A 289 7.82 -2.16 -6.96
N ASN A 290 7.47 -0.88 -6.95
CA ASN A 290 6.40 -0.37 -7.81
C ASN A 290 6.79 -0.37 -9.30
N VAL A 291 8.08 -0.56 -9.61
CA VAL A 291 8.61 -0.60 -10.98
C VAL A 291 9.18 -1.99 -11.28
N PHE A 292 10.03 -2.48 -10.39
CA PHE A 292 10.76 -3.73 -10.46
C PHE A 292 10.24 -4.73 -9.42
N SER A 293 9.00 -5.20 -9.59
CA SER A 293 8.37 -6.06 -8.59
C SER A 293 9.08 -7.41 -8.44
N ARG A 294 9.25 -7.85 -7.20
CA ARG A 294 9.84 -9.14 -6.81
C ARG A 294 8.81 -10.00 -6.10
N HIS A 295 8.74 -11.26 -6.47
CA HIS A 295 7.75 -12.24 -6.03
C HIS A 295 8.42 -13.56 -5.68
N MET A 296 7.75 -14.33 -4.81
CA MET A 296 8.15 -15.68 -4.41
C MET A 296 7.08 -16.68 -4.83
N ALA A 297 7.44 -17.69 -5.64
CA ALA A 297 6.50 -18.75 -6.04
C ALA A 297 7.24 -19.97 -6.61
N ASP A 298 6.68 -21.16 -6.47
CA ASP A 298 7.20 -22.38 -7.12
C ASP A 298 6.81 -22.39 -8.60
N VAL A 299 7.71 -21.95 -9.49
CA VAL A 299 7.41 -21.86 -10.93
C VAL A 299 7.74 -23.16 -11.68
N ASN A 300 8.38 -24.11 -11.01
CA ASN A 300 8.90 -25.32 -11.65
C ASN A 300 8.26 -26.61 -11.11
N GLY A 301 7.50 -26.53 -10.02
CA GLY A 301 6.69 -27.59 -9.42
C GLY A 301 7.51 -28.53 -8.54
N ASP A 302 8.61 -28.05 -7.95
CA ASP A 302 9.50 -28.85 -7.10
C ASP A 302 9.23 -28.73 -5.59
N GLY A 303 8.17 -28.00 -5.23
CA GLY A 303 7.72 -27.74 -3.88
C GLY A 303 8.51 -26.65 -3.15
N ARG A 304 9.33 -25.86 -3.85
CA ARG A 304 10.09 -24.75 -3.27
C ARG A 304 9.80 -23.45 -4.00
N ALA A 305 9.70 -22.37 -3.24
CA ALA A 305 9.56 -21.05 -3.82
C ALA A 305 10.85 -20.60 -4.52
N ASP A 306 10.68 -20.13 -5.74
CA ASP A 306 11.70 -19.47 -6.57
C ASP A 306 11.61 -17.95 -6.41
N ILE A 307 12.65 -17.20 -6.78
CA ILE A 307 12.57 -15.73 -6.91
C ILE A 307 12.18 -15.39 -8.34
N ILE A 308 11.14 -14.58 -8.49
CA ILE A 308 10.72 -13.98 -9.76
C ILE A 308 10.85 -12.47 -9.65
N GLY A 309 11.59 -11.84 -10.56
CA GLY A 309 11.68 -10.39 -10.64
C GLY A 309 11.31 -9.87 -12.03
N PHE A 310 10.40 -8.90 -12.09
CA PHE A 310 10.02 -8.24 -13.33
C PHE A 310 10.92 -7.04 -13.62
N GLY A 311 11.86 -7.23 -14.54
CA GLY A 311 12.85 -6.22 -14.92
C GLY A 311 12.49 -5.45 -16.20
N ASN A 312 13.46 -4.67 -16.70
CA ASN A 312 13.33 -3.95 -17.97
C ASN A 312 13.00 -4.88 -19.15
N ALA A 313 13.80 -5.94 -19.29
CA ALA A 313 13.74 -6.86 -20.43
C ALA A 313 12.69 -7.98 -20.31
N GLY A 314 12.15 -8.23 -19.11
CA GLY A 314 11.20 -9.32 -18.86
C GLY A 314 11.25 -9.87 -17.45
N ALA A 315 10.62 -11.03 -17.25
CA ALA A 315 10.64 -11.75 -15.98
C ALA A 315 11.90 -12.60 -15.87
N PHE A 316 12.69 -12.35 -14.82
CA PHE A 316 13.88 -13.11 -14.46
C PHE A 316 13.53 -14.06 -13.32
N VAL A 317 13.97 -15.32 -13.43
CA VAL A 317 13.73 -16.34 -12.39
C VAL A 317 15.07 -16.88 -11.89
N ALA A 318 15.22 -16.95 -10.57
CA ALA A 318 16.26 -17.70 -9.90
C ALA A 318 15.64 -18.88 -9.14
N LEU A 319 15.94 -20.10 -9.61
CA LEU A 319 15.34 -21.32 -9.06
C LEU A 319 15.90 -21.64 -7.66
N GLY A 320 15.03 -22.01 -6.74
CA GLY A 320 15.33 -22.41 -5.37
C GLY A 320 15.95 -23.80 -5.26
N ASP A 321 16.70 -24.04 -4.19
CA ASP A 321 17.23 -25.34 -3.83
C ASP A 321 16.87 -25.74 -2.40
N ALA A 322 17.00 -27.04 -2.08
CA ALA A 322 16.63 -27.58 -0.77
C ALA A 322 17.44 -27.03 0.42
N SER A 323 18.45 -26.18 0.19
CA SER A 323 19.15 -25.47 1.26
C SER A 323 18.55 -24.09 1.58
N GLY A 324 17.50 -23.69 0.86
CA GLY A 324 16.98 -22.32 0.81
C GLY A 324 17.90 -21.37 0.02
N GLY A 325 18.74 -21.92 -0.87
CA GLY A 325 19.59 -21.15 -1.78
C GLY A 325 18.93 -20.92 -3.14
N PHE A 326 19.53 -20.07 -3.98
CA PHE A 326 19.01 -19.77 -5.31
C PHE A 326 20.09 -19.90 -6.38
N ALA A 327 19.70 -20.43 -7.54
CA ALA A 327 20.53 -20.44 -8.75
C ALA A 327 20.72 -19.02 -9.33
N ASN A 328 21.54 -18.90 -10.38
CA ASN A 328 21.66 -17.63 -11.09
C ASN A 328 20.37 -17.29 -11.83
N ALA A 329 19.96 -16.01 -11.77
CA ALA A 329 18.75 -15.55 -12.43
C ALA A 329 18.88 -15.67 -13.94
N SER A 330 17.84 -16.16 -14.59
CA SER A 330 17.74 -16.29 -16.04
C SER A 330 16.47 -15.61 -16.54
N LEU A 331 16.54 -14.92 -17.68
CA LEU A 331 15.36 -14.34 -18.33
C LEU A 331 14.46 -15.49 -18.84
N ARG A 332 13.21 -15.54 -18.36
CA ARG A 332 12.26 -16.63 -18.68
C ARG A 332 11.17 -16.23 -19.66
N THR A 333 10.85 -14.94 -19.74
CA THR A 333 9.95 -14.37 -20.76
C THR A 333 10.29 -12.89 -20.95
N THR A 334 10.08 -12.35 -22.15
CA THR A 334 10.23 -10.91 -22.44
C THR A 334 8.92 -10.13 -22.24
N GLN A 335 7.85 -10.80 -21.82
CA GLN A 335 6.55 -10.21 -21.55
C GLN A 335 6.50 -9.66 -20.11
N PHE A 336 5.46 -8.90 -19.77
CA PHE A 336 5.25 -8.31 -18.43
C PHE A 336 6.41 -7.40 -17.96
N SER A 337 7.18 -6.89 -18.91
CA SER A 337 8.37 -6.09 -18.69
C SER A 337 8.08 -4.61 -18.76
N ILE A 338 8.95 -3.80 -18.15
CA ILE A 338 8.89 -2.33 -18.24
C ILE A 338 9.01 -1.88 -19.71
N ASP A 339 9.92 -2.50 -20.48
CA ASP A 339 10.09 -2.19 -21.91
C ASP A 339 8.83 -2.53 -22.73
N SER A 340 8.05 -3.50 -22.28
CA SER A 340 6.76 -3.90 -22.87
C SER A 340 5.55 -3.13 -22.33
N GLY A 341 5.76 -2.13 -21.46
CA GLY A 341 4.72 -1.21 -20.97
C GLY A 341 4.27 -1.40 -19.52
N TRP A 342 4.78 -2.41 -18.81
CA TRP A 342 4.43 -2.73 -17.42
C TRP A 342 5.34 -1.95 -16.46
N LYS A 343 5.09 -0.64 -16.33
CA LYS A 343 6.01 0.31 -15.69
C LYS A 343 5.64 0.71 -14.26
N ASP A 344 4.44 0.37 -13.83
CA ASP A 344 3.85 0.83 -12.57
C ASP A 344 2.97 -0.29 -12.02
N GLU A 345 3.36 -0.90 -10.91
CA GLU A 345 2.67 -2.02 -10.27
C GLU A 345 1.29 -1.59 -9.73
N ASN A 346 1.11 -0.31 -9.39
CA ASN A 346 -0.21 0.19 -8.99
C ASN A 346 -1.21 0.17 -10.15
N ALA A 347 -0.78 0.48 -11.38
CA ALA A 347 -1.67 0.44 -12.54
C ALA A 347 -1.74 -0.96 -13.16
N PHE A 348 -0.58 -1.63 -13.22
CA PHE A 348 -0.34 -2.86 -13.98
C PHE A 348 0.24 -3.94 -13.07
N SER A 349 -0.52 -4.36 -12.05
CA SER A 349 -0.07 -5.37 -11.09
C SER A 349 0.16 -6.73 -11.74
N ARG A 350 1.17 -7.44 -11.23
CA ARG A 350 1.67 -8.72 -11.69
C ARG A 350 1.74 -9.65 -10.49
N HIS A 351 1.18 -10.84 -10.65
CA HIS A 351 1.03 -11.83 -9.61
C HIS A 351 1.53 -13.19 -10.10
N MET A 352 1.88 -14.05 -9.15
CA MET A 352 2.28 -15.43 -9.40
C MET A 352 1.25 -16.37 -8.78
N ALA A 353 0.62 -17.24 -9.58
CA ALA A 353 -0.39 -18.18 -9.08
C ALA A 353 -0.60 -19.36 -10.03
N ASP A 354 -0.87 -20.57 -9.51
CA ASP A 354 -1.25 -21.73 -10.33
C ASP A 354 -2.72 -21.61 -10.77
N VAL A 355 -2.97 -21.08 -11.97
CA VAL A 355 -4.35 -20.81 -12.43
C VAL A 355 -4.95 -21.99 -13.21
N ASN A 356 -4.15 -22.99 -13.55
CA ASN A 356 -4.57 -24.14 -14.34
C ASN A 356 -4.59 -25.46 -13.56
N GLY A 357 -4.03 -25.49 -12.35
CA GLY A 357 -4.00 -26.62 -11.41
C GLY A 357 -2.92 -27.65 -11.73
N ASP A 358 -1.82 -27.22 -12.35
CA ASP A 358 -0.73 -28.10 -12.76
C ASP A 358 0.45 -28.19 -11.78
N GLY A 359 0.30 -27.50 -10.63
CA GLY A 359 1.26 -27.42 -9.54
C GLY A 359 2.39 -26.43 -9.76
N ARG A 360 2.31 -25.55 -10.77
CA ARG A 360 3.32 -24.52 -11.05
C ARG A 360 2.66 -23.15 -11.05
N ALA A 361 3.36 -22.17 -10.49
CA ALA A 361 2.91 -20.79 -10.57
C ALA A 361 3.02 -20.24 -12.00
N ASP A 362 1.93 -19.66 -12.48
CA ASP A 362 1.81 -18.92 -13.73
C ASP A 362 2.00 -17.42 -13.48
N ILE A 363 2.32 -16.65 -14.51
CA ILE A 363 2.26 -15.18 -14.42
C ILE A 363 0.85 -14.72 -14.75
N VAL A 364 0.27 -13.92 -13.86
CA VAL A 364 -0.99 -13.19 -14.08
C VAL A 364 -0.70 -11.70 -14.03
N GLY A 365 -0.87 -10.99 -15.14
CA GLY A 365 -0.72 -9.54 -15.20
C GLY A 365 -2.04 -8.84 -15.53
N PHE A 366 -2.42 -7.85 -14.72
CA PHE A 366 -3.61 -7.03 -14.96
C PHE A 366 -3.27 -5.84 -15.86
N GLY A 367 -3.66 -5.93 -17.13
CA GLY A 367 -3.40 -4.91 -18.15
C GLY A 367 -4.59 -3.99 -18.39
N ASN A 368 -4.53 -3.20 -19.47
CA ASN A 368 -5.65 -2.34 -19.88
C ASN A 368 -6.94 -3.15 -20.12
N ALA A 369 -6.85 -4.16 -20.98
CA ALA A 369 -8.01 -4.91 -21.47
C ALA A 369 -8.56 -5.97 -20.49
N GLY A 370 -7.85 -6.25 -19.39
CA GLY A 370 -8.19 -7.32 -18.45
C GLY A 370 -6.97 -8.07 -17.91
N ALA A 371 -7.18 -9.26 -17.37
CA ALA A 371 -6.11 -10.12 -16.86
C ALA A 371 -5.49 -10.97 -17.99
N PHE A 372 -4.17 -10.92 -18.10
CA PHE A 372 -3.38 -11.72 -19.02
C PHE A 372 -2.63 -12.81 -18.26
N VAL A 373 -2.66 -14.04 -18.79
CA VAL A 373 -2.01 -15.20 -18.18
C VAL A 373 -0.95 -15.76 -19.11
N ALA A 374 0.26 -15.98 -18.59
CA ALA A 374 1.30 -16.78 -19.24
C ALA A 374 1.60 -18.02 -18.39
N LEU A 375 1.22 -19.19 -18.93
CA LEU A 375 1.33 -20.46 -18.21
C LEU A 375 2.79 -20.88 -18.00
N GLY A 376 3.08 -21.36 -16.79
CA GLY A 376 4.38 -21.90 -16.37
C GLY A 376 4.65 -23.28 -16.96
N ASP A 377 5.93 -23.62 -17.08
CA ASP A 377 6.40 -24.95 -17.47
C ASP A 377 7.42 -25.52 -16.48
N ALA A 378 7.62 -26.83 -16.52
CA ALA A 378 8.51 -27.54 -15.59
C ALA A 378 10.00 -27.12 -15.66
N SER A 379 10.39 -26.23 -16.57
CA SER A 379 11.72 -25.63 -16.60
C SER A 379 11.83 -24.34 -15.80
N GLY A 380 10.71 -23.87 -15.22
CA GLY A 380 10.54 -22.52 -14.67
C GLY A 380 10.41 -21.45 -15.77
N GLY A 381 10.02 -21.85 -16.97
CA GLY A 381 9.75 -20.96 -18.10
C GLY A 381 8.27 -20.58 -18.19
N PHE A 382 7.94 -19.63 -19.06
CA PHE A 382 6.55 -19.20 -19.28
C PHE A 382 6.19 -19.19 -20.77
N GLY A 383 4.96 -19.59 -21.08
CA GLY A 383 4.37 -19.51 -22.41
C GLY A 383 4.06 -18.08 -22.88
N ASN A 384 3.37 -17.98 -24.01
CA ASN A 384 2.85 -16.70 -24.49
C ASN A 384 1.68 -16.24 -23.61
N ALA A 385 1.64 -14.95 -23.27
CA ALA A 385 0.54 -14.37 -22.54
C ALA A 385 -0.74 -14.37 -23.39
N THR A 386 -1.85 -14.75 -22.78
CA THR A 386 -3.18 -14.73 -23.40
C THR A 386 -4.15 -13.95 -22.52
N LEU A 387 -5.11 -13.24 -23.13
CA LEU A 387 -6.14 -12.54 -22.37
C LEU A 387 -7.10 -13.58 -21.76
N ALA A 388 -7.01 -13.76 -20.45
CA ALA A 388 -7.74 -14.79 -19.70
C ALA A 388 -9.14 -14.33 -19.28
N THR A 389 -9.33 -13.03 -19.07
CA THR A 389 -10.64 -12.38 -18.88
C THR A 389 -10.56 -10.91 -19.25
N THR A 390 -11.67 -10.30 -19.67
CA THR A 390 -11.75 -8.85 -19.92
C THR A 390 -12.09 -8.05 -18.65
N GLN A 391 -12.21 -8.73 -17.52
CA GLN A 391 -12.49 -8.11 -16.22
C GLN A 391 -11.19 -7.78 -15.49
N PHE A 392 -11.28 -7.01 -14.39
CA PHE A 392 -10.14 -6.63 -13.54
C PHE A 392 -9.01 -5.82 -14.23
N GLY A 393 -9.21 -5.39 -15.48
CA GLY A 393 -8.30 -4.49 -16.17
C GLY A 393 -8.64 -3.02 -15.95
N ILE A 394 -7.73 -2.14 -16.36
CA ILE A 394 -7.89 -0.68 -16.25
C ILE A 394 -9.15 -0.20 -16.98
N ASP A 395 -9.43 -0.73 -18.17
CA ASP A 395 -10.60 -0.37 -18.98
C ASP A 395 -11.92 -0.79 -18.32
N ALA A 396 -11.86 -1.77 -17.40
CA ALA A 396 -12.98 -2.21 -16.57
C ALA A 396 -13.08 -1.44 -15.24
N GLY A 397 -12.26 -0.42 -15.02
CA GLY A 397 -12.26 0.44 -13.84
C GLY A 397 -11.24 0.08 -12.76
N TRP A 398 -10.43 -0.96 -12.96
CA TRP A 398 -9.45 -1.44 -11.98
C TRP A 398 -8.07 -0.82 -12.26
N ASN A 399 -7.96 0.47 -11.98
CA ASN A 399 -6.84 1.30 -12.45
C ASN A 399 -5.81 1.68 -11.38
N ASN A 400 -5.98 1.19 -10.15
CA ASN A 400 -5.09 1.50 -9.03
C ASN A 400 -5.15 0.39 -7.98
N GLU A 401 -4.06 -0.36 -7.82
CA GLU A 401 -3.92 -1.48 -6.88
C GLU A 401 -4.02 -1.03 -5.43
N ASN A 402 -3.61 0.20 -5.11
CA ASN A 402 -3.76 0.75 -3.76
C ASN A 402 -5.22 1.06 -3.39
N VAL A 403 -6.16 0.97 -4.33
CA VAL A 403 -7.59 1.26 -4.13
C VAL A 403 -8.41 0.02 -4.42
N TYR A 404 -8.20 -0.52 -5.62
CA TYR A 404 -8.86 -1.68 -6.20
C TYR A 404 -7.88 -2.85 -6.27
N SER A 405 -7.40 -3.30 -5.11
CA SER A 405 -6.43 -4.39 -5.03
C SER A 405 -7.04 -5.69 -5.57
N ARG A 406 -6.18 -6.50 -6.17
CA ARG A 406 -6.49 -7.75 -6.83
C ARG A 406 -5.49 -8.79 -6.33
N HIS A 407 -6.04 -9.87 -5.82
CA HIS A 407 -5.27 -10.97 -5.27
C HIS A 407 -5.70 -12.28 -5.93
N MET A 408 -4.87 -13.30 -5.77
CA MET A 408 -5.04 -14.59 -6.40
C MET A 408 -4.93 -15.71 -5.36
N ALA A 409 -5.96 -16.53 -5.23
CA ALA A 409 -5.94 -17.72 -4.37
C ALA A 409 -7.08 -18.69 -4.75
N ASP A 410 -6.97 -19.96 -4.39
CA ASP A 410 -8.06 -20.93 -4.56
C ASP A 410 -9.14 -20.69 -3.49
N VAL A 411 -10.25 -20.05 -3.87
CA VAL A 411 -11.32 -19.72 -2.91
C VAL A 411 -12.43 -20.77 -2.89
N ASN A 412 -12.43 -21.74 -3.80
CA ASN A 412 -13.48 -22.74 -3.92
C ASN A 412 -13.00 -24.19 -3.63
N GLY A 413 -11.69 -24.40 -3.48
CA GLY A 413 -11.03 -25.66 -3.16
C GLY A 413 -10.86 -26.59 -4.37
N ASP A 414 -10.80 -26.05 -5.59
CA ASP A 414 -10.68 -26.82 -6.82
C ASP A 414 -9.24 -27.03 -7.32
N GLY A 415 -8.27 -26.52 -6.56
CA GLY A 415 -6.83 -26.59 -6.79
C GLY A 415 -6.32 -25.56 -7.81
N ARG A 416 -7.11 -24.56 -8.19
CA ARG A 416 -6.71 -23.46 -9.08
C ARG A 416 -6.89 -22.14 -8.38
N ALA A 417 -5.96 -21.23 -8.61
CA ALA A 417 -6.12 -19.86 -8.16
C ALA A 417 -7.25 -19.14 -8.93
N ASP A 418 -8.10 -18.48 -8.17
CA ASP A 418 -9.16 -17.59 -8.63
C ASP A 418 -8.71 -16.13 -8.51
N ILE A 419 -9.33 -15.21 -9.25
CA ILE A 419 -9.14 -13.76 -9.04
C ILE A 419 -10.11 -13.30 -7.96
N VAL A 420 -9.60 -12.62 -6.93
CA VAL A 420 -10.40 -11.81 -6.00
C VAL A 420 -10.00 -10.34 -6.14
N GLY A 421 -10.90 -9.51 -6.63
CA GLY A 421 -10.71 -8.06 -6.70
C GLY A 421 -11.60 -7.34 -5.69
N PHE A 422 -11.03 -6.40 -4.95
CA PHE A 422 -11.78 -5.55 -4.03
C PHE A 422 -12.25 -4.28 -4.72
N GLY A 423 -13.53 -4.24 -5.08
CA GLY A 423 -14.15 -3.13 -5.80
C GLY A 423 -14.90 -2.16 -4.88
N ASN A 424 -15.74 -1.31 -5.47
CA ASN A 424 -16.57 -0.38 -4.69
C ASN A 424 -17.50 -1.10 -3.71
N ALA A 425 -18.34 -1.99 -4.24
CA ALA A 425 -19.41 -2.64 -3.48
C ALA A 425 -18.95 -3.78 -2.57
N GLY A 426 -17.69 -4.23 -2.68
CA GLY A 426 -17.17 -5.38 -1.94
C GLY A 426 -16.14 -6.20 -2.73
N ALA A 427 -15.92 -7.45 -2.32
CA ALA A 427 -15.03 -8.39 -3.00
C ALA A 427 -15.74 -9.11 -4.16
N TYR A 428 -15.13 -9.08 -5.34
CA TYR A 428 -15.58 -9.75 -6.55
C TYR A 428 -14.67 -10.94 -6.86
N VAL A 429 -15.26 -12.11 -7.09
CA VAL A 429 -14.54 -13.35 -7.39
C VAL A 429 -14.83 -13.78 -8.83
N ALA A 430 -13.78 -14.07 -9.59
CA ALA A 430 -13.87 -14.79 -10.86
C ALA A 430 -13.12 -16.11 -10.77
N LEU A 431 -13.89 -17.21 -10.86
CA LEU A 431 -13.35 -18.55 -10.68
C LEU A 431 -12.45 -18.98 -11.86
N GLY A 432 -11.30 -19.55 -11.55
CA GLY A 432 -10.33 -20.12 -12.48
C GLY A 432 -10.88 -21.39 -13.15
N ASN A 433 -10.29 -21.74 -14.29
CA ASN A 433 -10.61 -22.97 -14.99
C ASN A 433 -9.33 -23.65 -15.49
N ALA A 434 -9.43 -24.96 -15.78
CA ALA A 434 -8.29 -25.79 -16.16
C ALA A 434 -7.54 -25.35 -17.44
N SER A 435 -8.00 -24.33 -18.16
CA SER A 435 -7.27 -23.74 -19.29
C SER A 435 -6.45 -22.49 -18.90
N GLY A 436 -6.45 -22.10 -17.62
CA GLY A 436 -5.84 -20.85 -17.14
C GLY A 436 -6.67 -19.60 -17.44
N GLY A 437 -7.95 -19.77 -17.77
CA GLY A 437 -8.91 -18.68 -17.96
C GLY A 437 -9.79 -18.47 -16.72
N PHE A 438 -10.58 -17.40 -16.72
CA PHE A 438 -11.49 -17.10 -15.62
C PHE A 438 -12.95 -16.98 -16.08
N GLY A 439 -13.88 -17.36 -15.20
CA GLY A 439 -15.30 -17.11 -15.36
C GLY A 439 -15.65 -15.62 -15.26
N ASN A 440 -16.95 -15.33 -15.25
CA ASN A 440 -17.42 -13.97 -14.97
C ASN A 440 -17.23 -13.65 -13.48
N ALA A 441 -16.78 -12.44 -13.15
CA ALA A 441 -16.74 -12.03 -11.76
C ALA A 441 -18.14 -11.89 -11.18
N THR A 442 -18.29 -12.32 -9.93
CA THR A 442 -19.51 -12.20 -9.14
C THR A 442 -19.18 -11.53 -7.81
N LEU A 443 -20.10 -10.72 -7.29
CA LEU A 443 -19.93 -10.11 -5.97
C LEU A 443 -20.06 -11.21 -4.91
N ALA A 444 -18.94 -11.57 -4.28
CA ALA A 444 -18.85 -12.67 -3.33
C ALA A 444 -19.17 -12.23 -1.89
N THR A 445 -18.88 -10.98 -1.55
CA THR A 445 -19.31 -10.33 -0.30
C THR A 445 -19.40 -8.83 -0.49
N THR A 446 -20.28 -8.17 0.26
CA THR A 446 -20.39 -6.69 0.26
C THR A 446 -19.40 -6.02 1.21
N GLN A 447 -18.53 -6.79 1.84
CA GLN A 447 -17.49 -6.31 2.77
C GLN A 447 -16.15 -6.17 2.03
N PHE A 448 -15.16 -5.57 2.69
CA PHE A 448 -13.81 -5.33 2.15
C PHE A 448 -13.74 -4.46 0.89
N GLY A 449 -14.86 -3.87 0.47
CA GLY A 449 -14.92 -2.88 -0.60
C GLY A 449 -14.79 -1.45 -0.10
N ILE A 450 -14.61 -0.53 -1.04
CA ILE A 450 -14.45 0.90 -0.77
C ILE A 450 -15.68 1.49 -0.08
N ASP A 451 -16.89 1.07 -0.47
CA ASP A 451 -18.15 1.52 0.15
C ASP A 451 -18.25 1.08 1.62
N ALA A 452 -17.50 0.04 2.01
CA ALA A 452 -17.38 -0.43 3.39
C ALA A 452 -16.17 0.19 4.13
N GLY A 453 -15.47 1.16 3.53
CA GLY A 453 -14.32 1.87 4.10
C GLY A 453 -12.94 1.29 3.74
N TRP A 454 -12.87 0.21 2.96
CA TRP A 454 -11.60 -0.43 2.59
C TRP A 454 -11.05 0.17 1.30
N ASN A 455 -10.47 1.36 1.40
CA ASN A 455 -10.19 2.16 0.22
C ASN A 455 -8.71 2.46 -0.04
N ASN A 456 -7.83 2.04 0.87
CA ASN A 456 -6.37 2.24 0.83
C ASN A 456 -5.66 0.93 1.21
N GLU A 457 -5.13 0.18 0.24
CA GLU A 457 -4.45 -1.10 0.47
C GLU A 457 -3.19 -0.95 1.33
N ASN A 458 -2.48 0.16 1.20
CA ASN A 458 -1.31 0.45 2.02
C ASN A 458 -1.67 0.67 3.50
N VAL A 459 -2.93 1.00 3.84
CA VAL A 459 -3.34 1.25 5.23
C VAL A 459 -4.20 0.10 5.74
N TYR A 460 -5.23 -0.25 4.97
CA TYR A 460 -6.19 -1.32 5.19
C TYR A 460 -5.94 -2.50 4.26
N SER A 461 -4.78 -3.14 4.43
CA SER A 461 -4.38 -4.24 3.56
C SER A 461 -5.31 -5.44 3.69
N ARG A 462 -5.47 -6.15 2.57
CA ARG A 462 -6.33 -7.30 2.40
C ARG A 462 -5.49 -8.42 1.80
N HIS A 463 -5.68 -9.61 2.34
CA HIS A 463 -4.92 -10.80 2.02
C HIS A 463 -5.87 -11.98 1.82
N LEU A 464 -5.38 -13.00 1.12
CA LEU A 464 -6.09 -14.26 0.94
C LEU A 464 -5.23 -15.40 1.46
N ALA A 465 -5.78 -16.22 2.35
CA ALA A 465 -5.14 -17.44 2.83
C ALA A 465 -6.18 -18.35 3.51
N ASP A 466 -5.96 -19.66 3.50
CA ASP A 466 -6.75 -20.60 4.29
C ASP A 466 -6.33 -20.49 5.76
N VAL A 467 -7.12 -19.82 6.60
CA VAL A 467 -6.79 -19.63 8.03
C VAL A 467 -7.48 -20.66 8.92
N ASN A 468 -8.42 -21.43 8.39
CA ASN A 468 -9.22 -22.40 9.13
C ASN A 468 -8.86 -23.87 8.82
N GLY A 469 -8.05 -24.11 7.79
CA GLY A 469 -7.56 -25.41 7.33
C GLY A 469 -8.59 -26.21 6.51
N ASP A 470 -9.53 -25.55 5.84
CA ASP A 470 -10.59 -26.19 5.05
C ASP A 470 -10.27 -26.36 3.55
N GLY A 471 -9.07 -25.93 3.15
CA GLY A 471 -8.53 -25.97 1.79
C GLY A 471 -9.01 -24.85 0.89
N ARG A 472 -9.68 -23.81 1.41
CA ARG A 472 -10.11 -22.63 0.67
C ARG A 472 -9.51 -21.38 1.27
N ALA A 473 -9.12 -20.44 0.43
CA ALA A 473 -8.67 -19.15 0.89
C ALA A 473 -9.84 -18.32 1.47
N ASP A 474 -9.58 -17.75 2.64
CA ASP A 474 -10.42 -16.78 3.34
C ASP A 474 -9.95 -15.36 3.00
N ILE A 475 -10.78 -14.34 3.23
CA ILE A 475 -10.34 -12.93 3.19
C ILE A 475 -9.89 -12.51 4.58
N ILE A 476 -8.69 -11.95 4.67
CA ILE A 476 -8.13 -11.34 5.88
C ILE A 476 -7.91 -9.86 5.58
N GLY A 477 -8.54 -8.96 6.34
CA GLY A 477 -8.34 -7.52 6.19
C GLY A 477 -7.89 -6.88 7.50
N PHE A 478 -6.88 -6.02 7.45
CA PHE A 478 -6.40 -5.27 8.60
C PHE A 478 -7.07 -3.88 8.66
N SER A 479 -7.67 -3.57 9.80
CA SER A 479 -8.41 -2.32 10.06
C SER A 479 -7.73 -1.50 11.16
N ASN A 480 -8.38 -0.43 11.65
CA ASN A 480 -7.91 0.26 12.85
C ASN A 480 -7.88 -0.69 14.06
N ALA A 481 -8.98 -1.41 14.26
CA ALA A 481 -9.23 -2.20 15.46
C ALA A 481 -8.48 -3.54 15.50
N GLY A 482 -7.89 -3.98 14.39
CA GLY A 482 -7.24 -5.28 14.26
C GLY A 482 -7.61 -6.01 12.96
N ALA A 483 -7.42 -7.34 12.96
CA ALA A 483 -7.65 -8.18 11.78
C ALA A 483 -9.09 -8.75 11.75
N PHE A 484 -9.74 -8.55 10.61
CA PHE A 484 -11.04 -9.12 10.28
C PHE A 484 -10.87 -10.30 9.32
N VAL A 485 -11.64 -11.38 9.53
CA VAL A 485 -11.66 -12.54 8.63
C VAL A 485 -13.07 -12.84 8.18
N ALA A 486 -13.24 -13.06 6.88
CA ALA A 486 -14.42 -13.66 6.29
C ALA A 486 -14.07 -15.02 5.67
N LEU A 487 -14.70 -16.08 6.20
CA LEU A 487 -14.39 -17.45 5.79
C LEU A 487 -14.97 -17.79 4.42
N GLY A 488 -14.17 -18.44 3.57
CA GLY A 488 -14.55 -18.87 2.22
C GLY A 488 -15.45 -20.11 2.22
N ASP A 489 -16.34 -20.19 1.24
CA ASP A 489 -17.17 -21.36 0.99
C ASP A 489 -16.92 -21.98 -0.39
N ALA A 490 -17.35 -23.23 -0.58
CA ALA A 490 -17.11 -23.99 -1.81
C ALA A 490 -17.76 -23.40 -3.08
N SER A 491 -18.55 -22.33 -2.96
CA SER A 491 -19.07 -21.59 -4.12
C SER A 491 -18.17 -20.42 -4.56
N GLY A 492 -17.10 -20.14 -3.80
CA GLY A 492 -16.28 -18.92 -3.93
C GLY A 492 -16.93 -17.70 -3.28
N GLY A 493 -17.93 -17.92 -2.41
CA GLY A 493 -18.54 -16.89 -1.57
C GLY A 493 -17.82 -16.77 -0.23
N PHE A 494 -18.12 -15.71 0.52
CA PHE A 494 -17.55 -15.49 1.85
C PHE A 494 -18.64 -15.26 2.90
N ALA A 495 -18.42 -15.80 4.09
CA ALA A 495 -19.21 -15.51 5.28
C ALA A 495 -19.11 -14.03 5.70
N ALA A 496 -19.90 -13.63 6.69
CA ALA A 496 -19.75 -12.30 7.28
C ALA A 496 -18.40 -12.20 8.02
N ALA A 497 -17.66 -11.13 7.78
CA ALA A 497 -16.41 -10.87 8.46
C ALA A 497 -16.59 -10.68 9.96
N THR A 498 -15.63 -11.20 10.72
CA THR A 498 -15.57 -11.08 12.17
C THR A 498 -14.20 -10.56 12.58
N LEU A 499 -14.13 -9.75 13.64
CA LEU A 499 -12.87 -9.34 14.25
C LEU A 499 -12.29 -10.54 15.00
N VAL A 500 -11.11 -11.00 14.59
CA VAL A 500 -10.50 -12.24 15.11
C VAL A 500 -9.26 -12.02 15.96
N THR A 501 -8.64 -10.85 15.84
CA THR A 501 -7.62 -10.35 16.78
C THR A 501 -7.67 -8.82 16.80
N ASP A 502 -7.42 -8.22 17.96
CA ASP A 502 -7.26 -6.76 18.13
C ASP A 502 -5.81 -6.29 17.87
N GLN A 503 -4.92 -7.22 17.51
CA GLN A 503 -3.55 -6.96 17.11
C GLN A 503 -3.45 -6.66 15.61
N PHE A 504 -2.30 -6.18 15.15
CA PHE A 504 -1.99 -5.89 13.74
C PHE A 504 -2.85 -4.78 13.08
N GLY A 505 -3.72 -4.13 13.84
CA GLY A 505 -4.45 -2.94 13.42
C GLY A 505 -3.69 -1.65 13.69
N ILE A 506 -4.19 -0.55 13.14
CA ILE A 506 -3.60 0.80 13.32
C ILE A 506 -3.55 1.18 14.80
N ASP A 507 -4.59 0.87 15.57
CA ASP A 507 -4.66 1.17 17.01
C ASP A 507 -3.59 0.41 17.81
N ALA A 508 -3.09 -0.70 17.26
CA ALA A 508 -1.99 -1.49 17.80
C ALA A 508 -0.61 -1.07 17.23
N GLY A 509 -0.54 0.02 16.46
CA GLY A 509 0.69 0.60 15.92
C GLY A 509 1.05 0.19 14.49
N TRP A 510 0.16 -0.50 13.77
CA TRP A 510 0.41 -1.01 12.42
C TRP A 510 -0.18 -0.07 11.37
N ALA A 511 0.49 1.05 11.17
CA ALA A 511 -0.07 2.18 10.43
C ALA A 511 -0.15 1.98 8.90
N ASN A 512 0.77 1.22 8.30
CA ASN A 512 0.78 0.98 6.86
C ASN A 512 1.70 -0.17 6.42
N GLU A 513 1.48 -0.73 5.23
CA GLU A 513 2.25 -1.81 4.62
C GLU A 513 3.66 -1.40 4.15
N ASN A 514 3.84 -0.15 3.71
CA ASN A 514 5.16 0.33 3.26
C ASN A 514 6.21 0.30 4.37
N VAL A 515 5.81 0.34 5.64
CA VAL A 515 6.72 0.33 6.79
C VAL A 515 6.49 -0.92 7.64
N PHE A 516 5.23 -1.19 7.99
CA PHE A 516 4.76 -2.26 8.86
C PHE A 516 4.06 -3.36 8.05
N ALA A 517 4.79 -3.97 7.12
CA ALA A 517 4.25 -5.01 6.26
C ALA A 517 3.57 -6.13 7.09
N ARG A 518 2.36 -6.53 6.68
CA ARG A 518 1.59 -7.63 7.26
C ARG A 518 1.31 -8.63 6.16
N ASN A 519 1.54 -9.90 6.45
CA ASN A 519 1.39 -11.00 5.51
C ASN A 519 0.71 -12.17 6.21
N ILE A 520 0.16 -13.09 5.42
CA ILE A 520 -0.45 -14.32 5.92
C ILE A 520 0.31 -15.52 5.33
N ALA A 521 0.86 -16.38 6.18
CA ALA A 521 1.60 -17.57 5.75
C ALA A 521 1.63 -18.63 6.85
N ASP A 522 1.66 -19.91 6.48
CA ASP A 522 1.80 -21.03 7.42
C ASP A 522 3.25 -21.12 7.91
N VAL A 523 3.55 -20.61 9.11
CA VAL A 523 4.92 -20.58 9.64
C VAL A 523 5.28 -21.82 10.46
N ASN A 524 4.28 -22.58 10.93
CA ASN A 524 4.50 -23.75 11.79
C ASN A 524 4.21 -25.09 11.09
N GLY A 525 3.66 -25.07 9.88
CA GLY A 525 3.40 -26.22 9.02
C GLY A 525 2.11 -26.96 9.38
N ASP A 526 1.13 -26.30 9.99
CA ASP A 526 -0.16 -26.90 10.36
C ASP A 526 -1.22 -26.83 9.24
N GLY A 527 -0.87 -26.21 8.10
CA GLY A 527 -1.71 -26.02 6.94
C GLY A 527 -2.63 -24.80 7.03
N ARG A 528 -2.46 -23.92 8.02
CA ARG A 528 -3.24 -22.70 8.17
C ARG A 528 -2.36 -21.46 8.06
N GLY A 529 -2.89 -20.41 7.45
CA GLY A 529 -2.22 -19.12 7.34
C GLY A 529 -2.16 -18.39 8.69
N ASP A 530 -0.96 -18.17 9.20
CA ASP A 530 -0.69 -17.35 10.39
C ASP A 530 -0.52 -15.88 10.01
N ILE A 531 -0.85 -14.95 10.92
CA ILE A 531 -0.54 -13.54 10.70
C ILE A 531 0.94 -13.31 11.04
N VAL A 532 1.68 -12.74 10.08
CA VAL A 532 3.08 -12.34 10.25
C VAL A 532 3.21 -10.85 9.96
N GLY A 533 3.60 -10.08 10.98
CA GLY A 533 3.80 -8.65 10.87
C GLY A 533 5.26 -8.23 11.11
N PHE A 534 5.79 -7.38 10.25
CA PHE A 534 7.11 -6.77 10.39
C PHE A 534 7.02 -5.45 11.16
N GLY A 535 7.18 -5.52 12.49
CA GLY A 535 7.08 -4.37 13.39
C GLY A 535 8.42 -3.68 13.68
N ASN A 536 8.40 -2.76 14.66
CA ASN A 536 9.62 -2.03 15.08
C ASN A 536 10.75 -2.97 15.52
N ALA A 537 10.49 -3.73 16.58
CA ALA A 537 11.47 -4.60 17.21
C ALA A 537 11.81 -5.87 16.42
N GLY A 538 11.05 -6.18 15.36
CA GLY A 538 11.20 -7.44 14.64
C GLY A 538 9.92 -7.97 14.01
N VAL A 539 9.93 -9.27 13.73
CA VAL A 539 8.83 -10.03 13.15
C VAL A 539 7.96 -10.59 14.25
N TRP A 540 6.67 -10.29 14.19
CA TRP A 540 5.64 -10.75 15.11
C TRP A 540 4.74 -11.75 14.43
N VAL A 541 4.49 -12.88 15.08
CA VAL A 541 3.66 -13.97 14.56
C VAL A 541 2.50 -14.20 15.51
N ALA A 542 1.29 -14.24 14.97
CA ALA A 542 0.09 -14.72 15.65
C ALA A 542 -0.45 -15.95 14.90
N GLU A 543 -0.35 -17.11 15.55
CA GLU A 543 -0.71 -18.40 14.95
C GLU A 543 -2.23 -18.58 14.83
N ALA A 544 -2.69 -19.15 13.73
CA ALA A 544 -4.10 -19.43 13.48
C ALA A 544 -4.64 -20.49 14.45
N GLY A 545 -5.79 -20.20 15.06
CA GLY A 545 -6.47 -21.12 15.96
C GLY A 545 -7.01 -22.35 15.24
N SER A 546 -7.26 -23.41 16.01
CA SER A 546 -7.92 -24.65 15.52
C SER A 546 -9.45 -24.59 15.62
N VAL A 547 -10.01 -23.51 16.16
CA VAL A 547 -11.45 -23.32 16.33
C VAL A 547 -11.82 -21.93 15.84
N TRP A 548 -12.58 -21.89 14.75
CA TRP A 548 -13.18 -20.70 14.17
C TRP A 548 -14.69 -20.73 14.48
N GLY A 549 -15.19 -19.65 15.09
CA GLY A 549 -16.50 -19.56 15.76
C GLY A 549 -17.69 -19.33 14.84
#